data_AF-A0A196M7G6-F1
#
_entry.id   AF-A0A196M7G6-F1
#
_cell.length_a   1.000
_cell.length_b   1.000
_cell.length_c   1.000
_cell.angle_alpha   90.00
_cell.angle_beta   90.00
_cell.angle_gamma   90.00
#
_symmetry.space_group_name_H-M   'P 1'
#
loop_
_entity.id
_entity.type
_entity.pdbx_description
1 polymer ?
#
loop_
_entity_poly.entity_id
_entity_poly.type
_entity_poly.pdbx_seq_one_letter_code
_entity_poly.pdbx_strand_id
1 'polypeptide(L)'
;MPAAAQTNPPTTPIQANADRWALVDEGLGRGGTTQPDGVRRYSFPRSDLNVQLDGVTIKPALALGSWLAFMPMGDQAMVMGDLVLTHEEVNPVMSKLLASGFTVTALHNHLLRSSPATMYMHVSGHGDPWNLATSLRSALSESRTPMTLPAKAADASVDLDTAALDNIMGGKGKSNGGVYQFGFPRAEKLSDGTMPAPATMGTATAINFQPTGSGRAAITGDFVLTAAEVDPVLRALRTNGIEVTALHNHMLGDEPRLFFMHFWANDEATKLARGLRAALDKTNVARSRSSS
;
A
#
# COMPACT_ATOMS: atom_id res chain seq x y z
N MET A 1 4.72 -66.69 -4.36
CA MET A 1 3.83 -65.52 -4.52
C MET A 1 4.72 -64.28 -4.54
N PRO A 2 4.97 -63.65 -5.70
CA PRO A 2 5.78 -62.44 -5.75
C PRO A 2 4.97 -61.24 -5.24
N ALA A 3 5.62 -60.33 -4.53
CA ALA A 3 5.02 -59.11 -4.01
C ALA A 3 4.59 -58.19 -5.17
N ALA A 4 3.34 -57.74 -5.14
CA ALA A 4 2.82 -56.76 -6.09
C ALA A 4 3.53 -55.42 -5.88
N ALA A 5 4.23 -54.95 -6.91
CA ALA A 5 4.74 -53.60 -6.97
C ALA A 5 3.55 -52.62 -6.99
N GLN A 6 3.41 -51.81 -5.94
CA GLN A 6 2.51 -50.66 -5.96
C GLN A 6 3.08 -49.63 -6.94
N THR A 7 2.48 -49.57 -8.12
CA THR A 7 2.72 -48.48 -9.05
C THR A 7 2.06 -47.23 -8.47
N ASN A 8 2.86 -46.28 -8.00
CA ASN A 8 2.37 -44.93 -7.74
C ASN A 8 1.69 -44.39 -9.02
N PRO A 9 0.50 -43.78 -8.93
CA PRO A 9 -0.10 -43.15 -10.08
C PRO A 9 0.85 -42.08 -10.61
N PRO A 10 0.90 -41.86 -11.93
CA PRO A 10 1.76 -40.83 -12.50
C PRO A 10 1.40 -39.50 -11.86
N THR A 11 2.35 -38.90 -11.14
CA THR A 11 2.29 -37.48 -10.80
C THR A 11 2.35 -36.74 -12.13
N THR A 12 1.18 -36.39 -12.64
CA THR A 12 1.04 -35.47 -13.75
C THR A 12 1.91 -34.25 -13.45
N PRO A 13 2.83 -33.84 -14.34
CA PRO A 13 3.60 -32.63 -14.12
C PRO A 13 2.62 -31.49 -13.90
N ILE A 14 2.72 -30.85 -12.73
CA ILE A 14 2.00 -29.63 -12.41
C ILE A 14 2.15 -28.69 -13.60
N GLN A 15 1.02 -28.34 -14.17
CA GLN A 15 0.77 -27.30 -15.15
C GLN A 15 1.17 -25.95 -14.52
N ALA A 16 2.47 -25.77 -14.28
CA ALA A 16 3.00 -24.69 -13.48
C ALA A 16 2.74 -23.36 -14.21
N ASN A 17 1.87 -22.54 -13.61
CA ASN A 17 1.85 -21.08 -13.75
C ASN A 17 1.24 -20.42 -14.99
N ALA A 18 0.48 -21.12 -15.84
CA ALA A 18 -0.15 -20.44 -16.97
C ALA A 18 -1.21 -19.39 -16.56
N ASP A 19 -1.80 -19.49 -15.36
CA ASP A 19 -2.78 -18.48 -14.92
C ASP A 19 -2.91 -18.29 -13.40
N ARG A 20 -1.78 -18.22 -12.67
CA ARG A 20 -1.81 -18.00 -11.21
C ARG A 20 -2.62 -16.76 -10.82
N TRP A 21 -2.65 -15.75 -11.68
CA TRP A 21 -3.38 -14.52 -11.41
C TRP A 21 -4.87 -14.66 -11.64
N ALA A 22 -5.36 -15.51 -12.56
CA ALA A 22 -6.78 -15.84 -12.57
C ALA A 22 -7.21 -16.56 -11.29
N LEU A 23 -6.40 -17.46 -10.73
CA LEU A 23 -6.71 -18.09 -9.44
C LEU A 23 -6.83 -17.06 -8.32
N VAL A 24 -5.91 -16.10 -8.25
CA VAL A 24 -5.99 -15.03 -7.25
C VAL A 24 -7.18 -14.10 -7.52
N ASP A 25 -7.44 -13.75 -8.78
CA ASP A 25 -8.58 -12.91 -9.18
C ASP A 25 -9.91 -13.59 -8.79
N GLU A 26 -10.07 -14.89 -9.06
CA GLU A 26 -11.24 -15.68 -8.70
C GLU A 26 -11.37 -15.84 -7.18
N GLY A 27 -10.28 -16.19 -6.49
CA GLY A 27 -10.26 -16.37 -5.04
C GLY A 27 -10.61 -15.09 -4.27
N LEU A 28 -10.10 -13.93 -4.71
CA LEU A 28 -10.47 -12.62 -4.17
C LEU A 28 -11.84 -12.14 -4.66
N GLY A 29 -12.33 -12.69 -5.77
CA GLY A 29 -13.57 -12.27 -6.42
C GLY A 29 -13.46 -10.96 -7.20
N ARG A 30 -12.25 -10.54 -7.57
CA ARG A 30 -12.00 -9.32 -8.36
C ARG A 30 -10.68 -9.37 -9.09
N GLY A 31 -10.61 -8.67 -10.24
CA GLY A 31 -9.38 -8.54 -11.01
C GLY A 31 -8.34 -7.62 -10.36
N GLY A 32 -7.07 -8.01 -10.46
CA GLY A 32 -5.91 -7.19 -10.08
C GLY A 32 -5.28 -6.43 -11.25
N THR A 33 -4.35 -5.53 -10.93
CA THR A 33 -3.52 -4.80 -11.92
C THR A 33 -2.06 -5.17 -11.75
N THR A 34 -1.45 -5.69 -12.81
CA THR A 34 0.00 -5.97 -12.85
C THR A 34 0.79 -4.67 -12.95
N GLN A 35 1.74 -4.48 -12.05
CA GLN A 35 2.64 -3.34 -11.98
C GLN A 35 3.90 -3.57 -12.83
N PRO A 36 4.65 -2.51 -13.20
CA PRO A 36 5.87 -2.64 -14.00
C PRO A 36 6.97 -3.51 -13.38
N ASP A 37 6.99 -3.64 -12.05
CA ASP A 37 7.92 -4.51 -11.29
C ASP A 37 7.39 -5.94 -11.10
N GLY A 38 6.31 -6.32 -11.79
CA GLY A 38 5.77 -7.70 -11.85
C GLY A 38 4.80 -8.06 -10.73
N VAL A 39 4.56 -7.17 -9.77
CA VAL A 39 3.60 -7.34 -8.67
C VAL A 39 2.17 -7.23 -9.20
N ARG A 40 1.26 -8.10 -8.76
CA ARG A 40 -0.18 -8.05 -9.03
C ARG A 40 -0.89 -7.38 -7.84
N ARG A 41 -1.37 -6.14 -8.03
CA ARG A 41 -2.04 -5.36 -6.98
C ARG A 41 -3.56 -5.43 -7.08
N TYR A 42 -4.21 -5.52 -5.93
CA TYR A 42 -5.66 -5.52 -5.75
C TYR A 42 -6.02 -4.39 -4.79
N SER A 43 -7.01 -3.58 -5.16
CA SER A 43 -7.44 -2.43 -4.37
C SER A 43 -8.84 -2.65 -3.82
N PHE A 44 -9.04 -2.31 -2.56
CA PHE A 44 -10.30 -2.41 -1.82
C PHE A 44 -10.58 -1.05 -1.13
N PRO A 45 -10.99 -0.02 -1.91
CA PRO A 45 -11.28 1.28 -1.36
C PRO A 45 -12.47 1.21 -0.38
N ARG A 46 -12.32 1.81 0.80
CA ARG A 46 -13.38 1.96 1.80
C ARG A 46 -14.37 3.05 1.42
N SER A 47 -15.05 2.87 0.28
CA SER A 47 -16.08 3.80 -0.21
C SER A 47 -17.36 3.80 0.65
N ASP A 48 -17.48 2.85 1.57
CA ASP A 48 -18.52 2.80 2.61
C ASP A 48 -18.29 3.82 3.73
N LEU A 49 -17.05 4.28 3.92
CA LEU A 49 -16.69 5.20 4.98
C LEU A 49 -16.79 6.66 4.54
N ASN A 50 -17.34 7.50 5.42
CA ASN A 50 -17.32 8.96 5.29
C ASN A 50 -16.42 9.56 6.38
N VAL A 51 -15.10 9.50 6.16
CA VAL A 51 -14.10 9.95 7.14
C VAL A 51 -13.82 11.44 6.98
N GLN A 52 -13.90 12.17 8.09
CA GLN A 52 -13.55 13.58 8.20
C GLN A 52 -12.24 13.75 9.00
N LEU A 53 -11.39 14.70 8.61
CA LEU A 53 -10.24 15.14 9.40
C LEU A 53 -9.97 16.63 9.15
N ASP A 54 -9.88 17.43 10.21
CA ASP A 54 -9.55 18.86 10.15
C ASP A 54 -10.38 19.64 9.10
N GLY A 55 -11.68 19.32 9.01
CA GLY A 55 -12.63 19.94 8.06
C GLY A 55 -12.61 19.36 6.64
N VAL A 56 -11.80 18.34 6.36
CA VAL A 56 -11.68 17.69 5.05
C VAL A 56 -12.37 16.34 5.05
N THR A 57 -13.24 16.10 4.07
CA THR A 57 -13.74 14.76 3.74
C THR A 57 -12.68 13.97 3.01
N ILE A 58 -12.22 12.87 3.61
CA ILE A 58 -11.13 12.04 3.09
C ILE A 58 -11.67 11.16 1.96
N LYS A 59 -11.16 11.36 0.75
CA LYS A 59 -11.46 10.46 -0.37
C LYS A 59 -10.77 9.11 -0.14
N PRO A 60 -11.36 7.99 -0.61
CA PRO A 60 -10.68 6.70 -0.54
C PRO A 60 -9.29 6.69 -1.19
N ALA A 61 -9.12 7.41 -2.30
CA ALA A 61 -7.83 7.56 -2.97
C ALA A 61 -6.79 8.39 -2.19
N LEU A 62 -7.20 9.18 -1.18
CA LEU A 62 -6.25 9.92 -0.35
C LEU A 62 -5.60 9.01 0.69
N ALA A 63 -6.41 8.24 1.44
CA ALA A 63 -5.92 7.45 2.58
C ALA A 63 -6.81 6.28 3.02
N LEU A 64 -7.90 5.93 2.31
CA LEU A 64 -8.81 4.86 2.73
C LEU A 64 -8.82 3.69 1.73
N GLY A 65 -7.68 3.43 1.09
CA GLY A 65 -7.51 2.36 0.12
C GLY A 65 -6.82 1.16 0.73
N SER A 66 -7.58 0.16 1.18
CA SER A 66 -6.99 -1.14 1.52
C SER A 66 -6.42 -1.78 0.25
N TRP A 67 -5.32 -2.52 0.36
CA TRP A 67 -4.71 -3.17 -0.79
C TRP A 67 -4.03 -4.49 -0.44
N LEU A 68 -3.92 -5.35 -1.44
CA LEU A 68 -3.15 -6.59 -1.42
C LEU A 68 -2.23 -6.61 -2.64
N ALA A 69 -0.97 -6.96 -2.44
CA ALA A 69 0.05 -7.01 -3.47
C ALA A 69 0.65 -8.42 -3.49
N PHE A 70 0.43 -9.14 -4.58
CA PHE A 70 0.94 -10.49 -4.76
C PHE A 70 2.15 -10.48 -5.70
N MET A 71 3.13 -11.32 -5.43
CA MET A 71 4.23 -11.54 -6.35
C MET A 71 4.65 -13.02 -6.39
N PRO A 72 5.23 -13.48 -7.50
CA PRO A 72 5.52 -14.90 -7.67
C PRO A 72 6.71 -15.34 -6.81
N MET A 73 6.58 -16.51 -6.17
CA MET A 73 7.63 -17.18 -5.39
C MET A 73 7.72 -18.66 -5.81
N GLY A 74 8.37 -18.94 -6.95
CA GLY A 74 8.37 -20.29 -7.52
C GLY A 74 6.96 -20.70 -7.98
N ASP A 75 6.46 -21.84 -7.50
CA ASP A 75 5.08 -22.31 -7.65
C ASP A 75 4.10 -21.67 -6.65
N GLN A 76 4.62 -21.00 -5.62
CA GLN A 76 3.87 -20.25 -4.62
C GLN A 76 3.74 -18.77 -4.99
N ALA A 77 2.99 -18.03 -4.18
CA ALA A 77 2.97 -16.58 -4.16
C ALA A 77 3.24 -16.06 -2.75
N MET A 78 3.90 -14.92 -2.65
CA MET A 78 3.86 -14.10 -1.44
C MET A 78 2.85 -12.98 -1.62
N VAL A 79 2.29 -12.52 -0.51
CA VAL A 79 1.38 -11.38 -0.45
C VAL A 79 1.76 -10.46 0.70
N MET A 80 1.76 -9.17 0.43
CA MET A 80 1.75 -8.12 1.45
C MET A 80 0.48 -7.29 1.31
N GLY A 81 0.02 -6.71 2.40
CA GLY A 81 -1.19 -5.90 2.39
C GLY A 81 -1.19 -4.81 3.44
N ASP A 82 -2.12 -3.89 3.25
CA ASP A 82 -2.52 -2.84 4.19
C ASP A 82 -4.04 -2.78 4.18
N LEU A 83 -4.66 -3.09 5.32
CA LEU A 83 -6.10 -3.13 5.48
C LEU A 83 -6.58 -1.95 6.32
N VAL A 84 -7.39 -1.09 5.73
CA VAL A 84 -8.09 0.01 6.40
C VAL A 84 -9.35 -0.53 7.07
N LEU A 85 -9.40 -0.45 8.40
CA LEU A 85 -10.44 -1.00 9.25
C LEU A 85 -10.96 0.05 10.23
N THR A 86 -12.22 -0.02 10.60
CA THR A 86 -12.71 0.70 11.81
C THR A 86 -12.25 -0.04 13.07
N HIS A 87 -12.30 0.61 14.24
CA HIS A 87 -11.94 -0.04 15.51
C HIS A 87 -12.71 -1.35 15.75
N GLU A 88 -13.99 -1.40 15.38
CA GLU A 88 -14.84 -2.59 15.55
C GLU A 88 -14.46 -3.73 14.60
N GLU A 89 -13.90 -3.41 13.44
CA GLU A 89 -13.51 -4.38 12.41
C GLU A 89 -12.12 -4.97 12.65
N VAL A 90 -11.25 -4.34 13.46
CA VAL A 90 -9.86 -4.77 13.70
C VAL A 90 -9.78 -6.21 14.21
N ASN A 91 -10.41 -6.52 15.34
CA ASN A 91 -10.24 -7.82 16.00
C ASN A 91 -10.86 -8.99 15.23
N PRO A 92 -12.07 -8.87 14.64
CA PRO A 92 -12.64 -9.91 13.79
C PRO A 92 -11.75 -10.25 12.59
N VAL A 93 -11.27 -9.24 11.86
CA VAL A 93 -10.39 -9.42 10.70
C VAL A 93 -9.06 -10.04 11.12
N MET A 94 -8.43 -9.52 12.18
CA MET A 94 -7.16 -10.05 12.72
C MET A 94 -7.28 -11.52 13.10
N SER A 95 -8.35 -11.89 13.81
CA SER A 95 -8.59 -13.27 14.25
C SER A 95 -8.69 -14.22 13.05
N LYS A 96 -9.39 -13.78 11.99
CA LYS A 96 -9.55 -14.57 10.77
C LYS A 96 -8.23 -14.75 10.02
N LEU A 97 -7.43 -13.68 9.89
CA LEU A 97 -6.10 -13.73 9.28
C LEU A 97 -5.18 -14.73 10.01
N LEU A 98 -5.09 -14.63 11.33
CA LEU A 98 -4.23 -15.49 12.15
C LEU A 98 -4.68 -16.96 12.08
N ALA A 99 -5.99 -17.23 12.13
CA ALA A 99 -6.55 -18.57 12.00
C ALA A 99 -6.24 -19.20 10.62
N SER A 100 -6.08 -18.37 9.59
CA SER A 100 -5.69 -18.78 8.23
C SER A 100 -4.16 -18.83 8.00
N GLY A 101 -3.35 -18.61 9.03
CA GLY A 101 -1.88 -18.70 8.95
C GLY A 101 -1.19 -17.46 8.39
N PHE A 102 -1.89 -16.32 8.29
CA PHE A 102 -1.25 -15.05 7.95
C PHE A 102 -0.49 -14.48 9.14
N THR A 103 0.52 -13.67 8.84
CA THR A 103 1.19 -12.83 9.84
C THR A 103 0.61 -11.43 9.78
N VAL A 104 0.12 -10.91 10.91
CA VAL A 104 -0.14 -9.48 11.07
C VAL A 104 1.18 -8.81 11.48
N THR A 105 1.71 -7.97 10.59
CA THR A 105 3.05 -7.39 10.76
C THR A 105 3.00 -6.03 11.45
N ALA A 106 1.87 -5.32 11.39
CA ALA A 106 1.64 -4.08 12.13
C ALA A 106 0.14 -3.75 12.26
N LEU A 107 -0.20 -2.94 13.27
CA LEU A 107 -1.49 -2.28 13.43
C LEU A 107 -1.25 -0.86 13.96
N HIS A 108 -1.63 0.18 13.22
CA HIS A 108 -1.41 1.58 13.61
C HIS A 108 -2.40 2.53 12.92
N ASN A 109 -2.31 3.82 13.25
CA ASN A 109 -3.06 4.87 12.56
C ASN A 109 -2.25 5.45 11.39
N HIS A 110 -2.93 5.97 10.37
CA HIS A 110 -2.37 6.95 9.43
C HIS A 110 -2.85 8.37 9.79
N LEU A 111 -4.09 8.49 10.27
CA LEU A 111 -4.80 9.74 10.51
C LEU A 111 -5.13 9.88 12.01
N LEU A 112 -4.45 10.78 12.73
CA LEU A 112 -4.52 10.83 14.21
C LEU A 112 -5.89 11.20 14.79
N ARG A 113 -6.68 12.03 14.09
CA ARG A 113 -7.93 12.61 14.59
C ARG A 113 -9.11 12.39 13.63
N SER A 114 -9.04 11.35 12.82
CA SER A 114 -10.10 11.06 11.86
C SER A 114 -11.39 10.64 12.56
N SER A 115 -12.53 10.99 11.95
CA SER A 115 -13.85 10.58 12.41
C SER A 115 -14.72 10.09 11.25
N PRO A 116 -15.18 8.83 11.24
CA PRO A 116 -14.83 7.79 12.21
C PRO A 116 -13.32 7.49 12.18
N ALA A 117 -12.80 7.04 13.32
CA ALA A 117 -11.41 6.63 13.44
C ALA A 117 -11.14 5.39 12.58
N THR A 118 -9.96 5.36 11.95
CA THR A 118 -9.50 4.26 11.11
C THR A 118 -8.15 3.74 11.59
N MET A 119 -7.98 2.42 11.51
CA MET A 119 -6.74 1.70 11.77
C MET A 119 -6.29 0.99 10.50
N TYR A 120 -4.99 0.77 10.41
CA TYR A 120 -4.31 0.22 9.26
C TYR A 120 -3.55 -1.00 9.72
N MET A 121 -3.89 -2.15 9.15
CA MET A 121 -3.34 -3.45 9.52
C MET A 121 -2.50 -4.00 8.38
N HIS A 122 -1.20 -4.11 8.62
CA HIS A 122 -0.30 -4.73 7.67
C HIS A 122 -0.31 -6.24 7.82
N VAL A 123 -0.34 -6.92 6.67
CA VAL A 123 -0.43 -8.39 6.61
C VAL A 123 0.64 -8.92 5.67
N SER A 124 1.18 -10.09 6.01
CA SER A 124 2.09 -10.86 5.16
C SER A 124 1.65 -12.33 5.12
N GLY A 125 1.85 -12.97 3.97
CA GLY A 125 1.58 -14.39 3.76
C GLY A 125 2.40 -14.97 2.60
N HIS A 126 2.67 -16.27 2.65
CA HIS A 126 3.38 -17.00 1.61
C HIS A 126 2.79 -18.41 1.49
N GLY A 127 2.48 -18.85 0.28
CA GLY A 127 1.93 -20.17 0.04
C GLY A 127 1.21 -20.29 -1.30
N ASP A 128 0.28 -21.24 -1.35
CA ASP A 128 -0.57 -21.47 -2.54
C ASP A 128 -1.41 -20.21 -2.87
N PRO A 129 -1.36 -19.70 -4.12
CA PRO A 129 -2.05 -18.46 -4.49
C PRO A 129 -3.57 -18.48 -4.25
N TRP A 130 -4.22 -19.62 -4.50
CA TRP A 130 -5.67 -19.75 -4.32
C TRP A 130 -6.05 -19.72 -2.83
N ASN A 131 -5.34 -20.48 -2.00
CA ASN A 131 -5.57 -20.52 -0.55
C ASN A 131 -5.31 -19.16 0.10
N LEU A 132 -4.28 -18.44 -0.34
CA LEU A 132 -4.02 -17.07 0.11
C LEU A 132 -5.18 -16.14 -0.26
N ALA A 133 -5.60 -16.15 -1.53
CA ALA A 133 -6.66 -15.29 -2.04
C ALA A 133 -8.00 -15.53 -1.33
N THR A 134 -8.43 -16.79 -1.22
CA THR A 134 -9.71 -17.15 -0.58
C THR A 134 -9.72 -16.85 0.92
N SER A 135 -8.60 -17.06 1.61
CA SER A 135 -8.46 -16.71 3.03
C SER A 135 -8.51 -15.20 3.26
N LEU A 136 -7.81 -14.42 2.42
CA LEU A 136 -7.85 -12.95 2.48
C LEU A 136 -9.26 -12.41 2.21
N ARG A 137 -9.97 -12.98 1.23
CA ARG A 137 -11.38 -12.65 0.99
C ARG A 137 -12.25 -12.94 2.21
N SER A 138 -12.04 -14.09 2.85
CA SER A 138 -12.79 -14.44 4.05
C SER A 138 -12.47 -13.52 5.23
N ALA A 139 -11.22 -13.09 5.39
CA ALA A 139 -10.85 -12.08 6.39
C ALA A 139 -11.50 -10.72 6.10
N LEU A 140 -11.47 -10.27 4.85
CA LEU A 140 -12.12 -9.01 4.45
C LEU A 140 -13.64 -9.04 4.70
N SER A 141 -14.30 -10.20 4.60
CA SER A 141 -15.73 -10.34 4.90
C SER A 141 -16.11 -10.18 6.37
N GLU A 142 -15.13 -10.18 7.28
CA GLU A 142 -15.33 -9.80 8.70
C GLU A 142 -15.35 -8.27 8.90
N SER A 143 -15.30 -7.50 7.81
CA SER A 143 -15.43 -6.04 7.78
C SER A 143 -16.51 -5.59 6.79
N ARG A 144 -16.82 -4.29 6.76
CA ARG A 144 -17.71 -3.71 5.74
C ARG A 144 -16.98 -3.29 4.46
N THR A 145 -15.73 -3.73 4.28
CA THR A 145 -14.93 -3.41 3.09
C THR A 145 -15.68 -3.77 1.81
N PRO A 146 -15.92 -2.82 0.89
CA PRO A 146 -16.60 -3.09 -0.37
C PRO A 146 -15.81 -4.09 -1.25
N MET A 147 -16.45 -5.23 -1.52
CA MET A 147 -15.86 -6.30 -2.34
C MET A 147 -16.05 -6.08 -3.84
N THR A 148 -17.04 -5.28 -4.24
CA THR A 148 -17.24 -4.86 -5.63
C THR A 148 -16.37 -3.64 -5.93
N LEU A 149 -15.86 -3.53 -7.17
CA LEU A 149 -15.19 -2.30 -7.57
C LEU A 149 -16.27 -1.24 -7.77
N PRO A 150 -16.15 -0.03 -7.20
CA PRO A 150 -16.96 1.07 -7.67
C PRO A 150 -16.71 1.24 -9.17
N ALA A 151 -17.75 1.62 -9.93
CA ALA A 151 -17.59 1.97 -11.32
C ALA A 151 -16.42 2.95 -11.46
N LYS A 152 -15.52 2.73 -12.41
CA LYS A 152 -14.37 3.61 -12.63
C LYS A 152 -14.91 5.03 -12.79
N ALA A 153 -14.69 5.88 -11.77
CA ALA A 153 -15.00 7.28 -11.89
C ALA A 153 -14.21 7.78 -13.11
N ALA A 154 -14.87 8.50 -14.01
CA ALA A 154 -14.18 9.19 -15.10
C ALA A 154 -12.98 9.94 -14.49
N ASP A 155 -11.84 9.97 -15.19
CA ASP A 155 -10.61 10.60 -14.70
C ASP A 155 -10.92 12.02 -14.27
N ALA A 156 -11.21 12.18 -12.98
CA ALA A 156 -11.63 13.46 -12.43
C ALA A 156 -10.40 14.35 -12.48
N SER A 157 -10.53 15.48 -13.16
CA SER A 157 -9.47 16.49 -13.17
C SER A 157 -9.12 16.82 -11.72
N VAL A 158 -7.83 16.80 -11.42
CA VAL A 158 -7.33 17.27 -10.13
C VAL A 158 -7.30 18.79 -10.22
N ASP A 159 -8.03 19.47 -9.34
CA ASP A 159 -8.06 20.94 -9.22
C ASP A 159 -6.80 21.47 -8.53
N LEU A 160 -5.63 21.22 -9.12
CA LEU A 160 -4.32 21.67 -8.68
C LEU A 160 -3.44 21.92 -9.92
N ASP A 161 -2.46 22.81 -9.78
CA ASP A 161 -1.37 22.94 -10.76
C ASP A 161 -0.40 21.73 -10.65
N THR A 162 -0.82 20.62 -11.23
CA THR A 162 -0.08 19.36 -11.20
C THR A 162 1.29 19.45 -11.88
N ALA A 163 1.47 20.34 -12.85
CA ALA A 163 2.77 20.57 -13.47
C ALA A 163 3.74 21.27 -12.51
N ALA A 164 3.27 22.24 -11.73
CA ALA A 164 4.09 22.82 -10.66
C ALA A 164 4.44 21.80 -9.57
N LEU A 165 3.49 20.93 -9.20
CA LEU A 165 3.77 19.85 -8.24
C LEU A 165 4.82 18.87 -8.79
N ASP A 166 4.70 18.43 -10.05
CA ASP A 166 5.68 17.55 -10.70
C ASP A 166 7.09 18.14 -10.69
N ASN A 167 7.20 19.43 -11.03
CA ASN A 167 8.46 20.15 -11.06
C ASN A 167 9.09 20.24 -9.66
N ILE A 168 8.30 20.55 -8.63
CA ILE A 168 8.80 20.65 -7.24
C ILE A 168 9.19 19.27 -6.70
N MET A 169 8.36 18.25 -6.94
CA MET A 169 8.57 16.91 -6.43
C MET A 169 9.69 16.18 -7.18
N GLY A 170 10.01 16.61 -8.41
CA GLY A 170 11.08 16.05 -9.23
C GLY A 170 10.70 14.73 -9.90
N GLY A 171 9.42 14.55 -10.21
CA GLY A 171 8.88 13.35 -10.83
C GLY A 171 7.40 13.55 -11.18
N LYS A 172 6.88 12.73 -12.11
CA LYS A 172 5.50 12.85 -12.58
C LYS A 172 4.53 12.11 -11.66
N GLY A 173 3.54 12.82 -11.13
CA GLY A 173 2.43 12.25 -10.38
C GLY A 173 1.36 11.62 -11.27
N LYS A 174 0.40 10.94 -10.65
CA LYS A 174 -0.75 10.31 -11.31
C LYS A 174 -2.05 10.72 -10.65
N SER A 175 -3.05 11.05 -11.46
CA SER A 175 -4.41 11.31 -10.98
C SER A 175 -5.13 9.99 -10.70
N ASN A 176 -5.78 9.90 -9.55
CA ASN A 176 -6.57 8.75 -9.15
C ASN A 176 -7.72 9.22 -8.23
N GLY A 177 -8.98 9.02 -8.64
CA GLY A 177 -10.13 9.41 -7.82
C GLY A 177 -10.17 10.90 -7.43
N GLY A 178 -9.62 11.79 -8.27
CA GLY A 178 -9.49 13.21 -7.96
C GLY A 178 -8.50 13.54 -6.84
N VAL A 179 -7.49 12.69 -6.66
CA VAL A 179 -6.29 12.88 -5.82
C VAL A 179 -5.07 12.74 -6.73
N TYR A 180 -4.04 13.56 -6.51
CA TYR A 180 -2.77 13.48 -7.23
C TYR A 180 -1.73 12.76 -6.40
N GLN A 181 -1.18 11.66 -6.94
CA GLN A 181 -0.38 10.71 -6.19
C GLN A 181 1.03 10.59 -6.77
N PHE A 182 2.04 10.55 -5.90
CA PHE A 182 3.43 10.29 -6.23
C PHE A 182 3.89 9.01 -5.54
N GLY A 183 4.80 8.29 -6.21
CA GLY A 183 5.50 7.14 -5.64
C GLY A 183 6.99 7.28 -5.90
N PHE A 184 7.79 7.19 -4.85
CA PHE A 184 9.25 7.27 -4.92
C PHE A 184 9.85 5.96 -4.42
N PRO A 185 10.23 5.05 -5.33
CA PRO A 185 10.95 3.84 -4.96
C PRO A 185 12.24 4.17 -4.22
N ARG A 186 12.60 3.33 -3.25
CA ARG A 186 13.94 3.35 -2.65
C ARG A 186 15.01 2.92 -3.66
N ALA A 187 16.23 3.42 -3.51
CA ALA A 187 17.36 3.02 -4.35
C ALA A 187 17.98 1.69 -3.90
N GLU A 188 17.81 1.33 -2.63
CA GLU A 188 18.22 0.04 -2.09
C GLU A 188 17.41 -1.11 -2.68
N LYS A 189 18.02 -2.31 -2.69
CA LYS A 189 17.26 -3.56 -2.85
C LYS A 189 16.69 -3.93 -1.49
N LEU A 190 15.37 -4.00 -1.42
CA LEU A 190 14.64 -4.28 -0.18
C LEU A 190 14.17 -5.74 -0.16
N SER A 191 14.15 -6.34 1.02
CA SER A 191 13.61 -7.68 1.27
C SER A 191 12.88 -7.75 2.62
N ASP A 192 12.01 -8.74 2.79
CA ASP A 192 11.46 -9.20 4.08
C ASP A 192 11.85 -10.68 4.27
N GLY A 193 12.79 -10.92 5.18
CA GLY A 193 13.51 -12.19 5.27
C GLY A 193 14.27 -12.49 3.98
N THR A 194 14.04 -13.66 3.39
CA THR A 194 14.66 -14.06 2.11
C THR A 194 13.87 -13.61 0.89
N MET A 195 12.74 -12.92 1.07
CA MET A 195 11.83 -12.55 -0.01
C MET A 195 12.10 -11.12 -0.48
N PRO A 196 12.24 -10.86 -1.78
CA PRO A 196 12.35 -9.49 -2.30
C PRO A 196 11.06 -8.70 -2.04
N ALA A 197 11.19 -7.42 -1.70
CA ALA A 197 10.08 -6.52 -1.43
C ALA A 197 10.15 -5.30 -2.38
N PRO A 198 9.86 -5.47 -3.68
CA PRO A 198 9.92 -4.40 -4.67
C PRO A 198 8.94 -3.27 -4.35
N ALA A 199 9.15 -2.10 -4.96
CA ALA A 199 8.45 -0.85 -4.66
C ALA A 199 6.93 -0.98 -4.52
N THR A 200 6.29 -1.71 -5.44
CA THR A 200 4.83 -1.83 -5.43
C THR A 200 4.29 -2.93 -4.50
N MET A 201 5.15 -3.55 -3.67
CA MET A 201 4.75 -4.30 -2.48
C MET A 201 4.50 -3.40 -1.25
N GLY A 202 4.53 -2.06 -1.42
CA GLY A 202 4.31 -1.10 -0.34
C GLY A 202 5.61 -0.61 0.31
N THR A 203 6.71 -0.62 -0.44
CA THR A 203 8.05 -0.20 0.02
C THR A 203 8.57 1.04 -0.71
N ALA A 204 7.72 1.73 -1.46
CA ALA A 204 7.98 3.06 -2.00
C ALA A 204 7.34 4.13 -1.11
N THR A 205 8.01 5.27 -0.96
CA THR A 205 7.41 6.45 -0.32
C THR A 205 6.22 6.92 -1.15
N ALA A 206 5.02 6.95 -0.56
CA ALA A 206 3.80 7.39 -1.21
C ALA A 206 3.39 8.78 -0.68
N ILE A 207 3.01 9.67 -1.60
CA ILE A 207 2.61 11.04 -1.26
C ILE A 207 1.37 11.40 -2.07
N ASN A 208 0.30 11.79 -1.38
CA ASN A 208 -0.98 12.08 -1.99
C ASN A 208 -1.42 13.52 -1.72
N PHE A 209 -1.97 14.18 -2.74
CA PHE A 209 -2.55 15.51 -2.68
C PHE A 209 -4.04 15.45 -3.05
N GLN A 210 -4.91 15.69 -2.09
CA GLN A 210 -6.33 15.88 -2.35
C GLN A 210 -6.64 17.38 -2.41
N PRO A 211 -7.15 17.91 -3.54
CA PRO A 211 -7.55 19.30 -3.62
C PRO A 211 -8.61 19.63 -2.56
N THR A 212 -8.46 20.77 -1.90
CA THR A 212 -9.43 21.32 -0.93
C THR A 212 -9.97 22.69 -1.37
N GLY A 213 -9.73 23.06 -2.63
CA GLY A 213 -10.12 24.32 -3.24
C GLY A 213 -9.08 25.43 -3.10
N SER A 214 -9.19 26.45 -3.96
CA SER A 214 -8.36 27.67 -3.92
C SER A 214 -6.85 27.41 -3.95
N GLY A 215 -6.39 26.40 -4.69
CA GLY A 215 -4.96 26.04 -4.78
C GLY A 215 -4.40 25.28 -3.56
N ARG A 216 -5.26 24.95 -2.59
CA ARG A 216 -4.90 24.18 -1.40
C ARG A 216 -5.13 22.69 -1.57
N ALA A 217 -4.39 21.91 -0.80
CA ALA A 217 -4.55 20.48 -0.73
C ALA A 217 -4.39 19.96 0.69
N ALA A 218 -5.16 18.93 1.01
CA ALA A 218 -4.84 18.01 2.10
C ALA A 218 -3.80 16.99 1.60
N ILE A 219 -2.72 16.82 2.36
CA ILE A 219 -1.67 15.85 2.07
C ILE A 219 -1.58 14.77 3.13
N THR A 220 -1.30 13.56 2.67
CA THR A 220 -0.90 12.43 3.52
C THR A 220 -0.21 11.37 2.69
N GLY A 221 0.28 10.34 3.35
CA GLY A 221 1.13 9.30 2.77
C GLY A 221 2.08 8.78 3.83
N ASP A 222 3.17 8.18 3.37
CA ASP A 222 4.19 7.58 4.21
C ASP A 222 5.57 7.69 3.57
N PHE A 223 6.56 8.07 4.37
CA PHE A 223 7.96 7.92 4.00
C PHE A 223 8.44 6.54 4.42
N VAL A 224 9.12 5.85 3.51
CA VAL A 224 9.87 4.63 3.80
C VAL A 224 11.32 5.00 4.07
N LEU A 225 11.83 4.74 5.26
CA LEU A 225 13.08 5.32 5.79
C LEU A 225 13.98 4.24 6.36
N THR A 226 15.30 4.38 6.18
CA THR A 226 16.27 3.69 7.05
C THR A 226 16.37 4.39 8.40
N ALA A 227 16.95 3.72 9.40
CA ALA A 227 17.15 4.31 10.73
C ALA A 227 17.83 5.68 10.72
N ALA A 228 18.83 5.87 9.85
CA ALA A 228 19.59 7.12 9.74
C ALA A 228 18.79 8.28 9.13
N GLU A 229 17.72 7.99 8.38
CA GLU A 229 16.91 8.99 7.69
C GLU A 229 15.73 9.49 8.54
N VAL A 230 15.34 8.75 9.60
CA VAL A 230 14.18 9.05 10.46
C VAL A 230 14.23 10.47 11.05
N ASP A 231 15.26 10.79 11.84
CA ASP A 231 15.34 12.10 12.52
C ASP A 231 15.46 13.28 11.52
N PRO A 232 16.30 13.20 10.46
CA PRO A 232 16.35 14.24 9.43
C PRO A 232 15.01 14.50 8.73
N VAL A 233 14.26 13.45 8.37
CA VAL A 233 12.95 13.58 7.72
C VAL A 233 11.92 14.16 8.67
N LEU A 234 11.86 13.66 9.91
CA LEU A 234 10.96 14.19 10.93
C LEU A 234 11.16 15.69 11.13
N ARG A 235 12.42 16.14 11.27
CA ARG A 235 12.74 17.56 11.41
C ARG A 235 12.35 18.37 10.18
N ALA A 236 12.57 17.84 8.98
CA ALA A 236 12.19 18.50 7.73
C ALA A 236 10.67 18.70 7.64
N LEU A 237 9.88 17.67 7.95
CA LEU A 237 8.41 17.76 7.97
C LEU A 237 7.94 18.80 8.99
N ARG A 238 8.43 18.71 10.23
CA ARG A 238 8.03 19.64 11.30
C ARG A 238 8.41 21.10 11.01
N THR A 239 9.59 21.34 10.44
CA THR A 239 10.04 22.69 10.06
C THR A 239 9.16 23.31 8.99
N ASN A 240 8.55 22.48 8.13
CA ASN A 240 7.65 22.92 7.06
C ASN A 240 6.17 22.90 7.47
N GLY A 241 5.87 22.74 8.77
CA GLY A 241 4.50 22.74 9.28
C GLY A 241 3.70 21.49 8.91
N ILE A 242 4.37 20.40 8.56
CA ILE A 242 3.73 19.11 8.25
C ILE A 242 3.75 18.25 9.51
N GLU A 243 2.58 17.78 9.93
CA GLU A 243 2.43 16.93 11.11
C GLU A 243 2.93 15.53 10.81
N VAL A 244 3.69 14.92 11.73
CA VAL A 244 3.99 13.49 11.71
C VAL A 244 2.92 12.79 12.55
N THR A 245 2.20 11.86 11.93
CA THR A 245 1.03 11.20 12.54
C THR A 245 1.34 9.81 13.09
N ALA A 246 2.37 9.15 12.56
CA ALA A 246 2.87 7.87 13.07
C ALA A 246 4.33 7.63 12.63
N LEU A 247 5.06 6.83 13.42
CA LEU A 247 6.37 6.27 13.08
C LEU A 247 6.42 4.82 13.58
N HIS A 248 6.56 3.86 12.66
CA HIS A 248 6.49 2.42 12.96
C HIS A 248 7.17 1.59 11.86
N ASN A 249 6.93 0.28 11.81
CA ASN A 249 7.40 -0.63 10.77
C ASN A 249 6.20 -1.32 10.08
N HIS A 250 6.31 -1.67 8.79
CA HIS A 250 5.29 -2.47 8.08
C HIS A 250 5.66 -3.95 7.96
N MET A 251 6.94 -4.30 8.14
CA MET A 251 7.48 -5.66 8.04
C MET A 251 8.21 -6.06 9.33
N LEU A 252 8.43 -7.36 9.51
CA LEU A 252 9.09 -7.92 10.69
C LEU A 252 10.56 -8.26 10.45
N GLY A 253 10.92 -8.73 9.24
CA GLY A 253 12.27 -9.19 8.90
C GLY A 253 12.90 -8.39 7.77
N ASP A 254 12.57 -7.11 7.65
CA ASP A 254 13.02 -6.26 6.56
C ASP A 254 14.51 -5.94 6.60
N GLU A 255 15.15 -6.00 5.44
CA GLU A 255 16.57 -5.70 5.24
C GLU A 255 16.76 -4.73 4.05
N PRO A 256 17.45 -3.58 4.23
CA PRO A 256 17.82 -3.01 5.53
C PRO A 256 16.59 -2.73 6.39
N ARG A 257 16.75 -2.61 7.72
CA ARG A 257 15.63 -2.25 8.61
C ARG A 257 15.03 -0.88 8.21
N LEU A 258 13.74 -0.90 7.91
CA LEU A 258 12.92 0.22 7.48
C LEU A 258 11.97 0.68 8.60
N PHE A 259 11.67 1.97 8.53
CA PHE A 259 10.70 2.69 9.33
C PHE A 259 9.77 3.45 8.40
N PHE A 260 8.51 3.49 8.76
CA PHE A 260 7.44 4.13 8.00
C PHE A 260 6.92 5.31 8.79
N MET A 261 6.90 6.48 8.16
CA MET A 261 6.53 7.73 8.81
C MET A 261 5.35 8.36 8.08
N HIS A 262 4.18 8.35 8.73
CA HIS A 262 2.98 8.98 8.20
C HIS A 262 2.93 10.45 8.56
N PHE A 263 2.23 11.21 7.71
CA PHE A 263 2.12 12.65 7.87
C PHE A 263 0.76 13.19 7.46
N TRP A 264 0.46 14.41 7.90
CA TRP A 264 -0.75 15.14 7.57
C TRP A 264 -0.51 16.65 7.52
N ALA A 265 -1.13 17.34 6.55
CA ALA A 265 -1.29 18.79 6.55
C ALA A 265 -2.41 19.21 5.56
N ASN A 266 -2.96 20.42 5.72
CA ASN A 266 -3.90 21.01 4.77
C ASN A 266 -3.59 22.52 4.56
N ASP A 267 -2.97 22.85 3.43
CA ASP A 267 -2.41 24.17 3.14
C ASP A 267 -2.21 24.37 1.63
N GLU A 268 -1.62 25.48 1.21
CA GLU A 268 -1.23 25.76 -0.17
C GLU A 268 -0.40 24.62 -0.78
N ALA A 269 -0.86 24.05 -1.90
CA ALA A 269 -0.32 22.80 -2.42
C ALA A 269 1.17 22.92 -2.79
N THR A 270 1.61 24.05 -3.35
CA THR A 270 3.03 24.23 -3.71
C THR A 270 3.92 24.45 -2.48
N LYS A 271 3.39 25.01 -1.39
CA LYS A 271 4.10 25.12 -0.10
C LYS A 271 4.31 23.72 0.49
N LEU A 272 3.25 22.92 0.51
CA LEU A 272 3.30 21.54 0.96
C LEU A 272 4.26 20.69 0.13
N ALA A 273 4.22 20.82 -1.20
CA ALA A 273 5.15 20.13 -2.10
C ALA A 273 6.61 20.48 -1.81
N ARG A 274 6.93 21.76 -1.54
CA ARG A 274 8.29 22.16 -1.16
C ARG A 274 8.74 21.53 0.16
N GLY A 275 7.84 21.47 1.16
CA GLY A 275 8.13 20.83 2.44
C GLY A 275 8.35 19.31 2.31
N LEU A 276 7.51 18.64 1.54
CA LEU A 276 7.65 17.22 1.23
C LEU A 276 8.92 16.94 0.41
N ARG A 277 9.27 17.81 -0.54
CA ARG A 277 10.52 17.70 -1.28
C ARG A 277 11.74 17.83 -0.37
N ALA A 278 11.73 18.80 0.55
CA ALA A 278 12.82 18.96 1.51
C ALA A 278 13.02 17.73 2.41
N ALA A 279 11.94 17.01 2.73
CA ALA A 279 11.99 15.72 3.42
C ALA A 279 12.50 14.59 2.49
N LEU A 280 12.01 14.49 1.26
CA LEU A 280 12.50 13.51 0.27
C LEU A 280 14.01 13.65 0.00
N ASP A 281 14.54 14.88 -0.01
CA ASP A 281 15.98 15.15 -0.17
C ASP A 281 16.84 14.62 0.98
N LYS A 282 16.22 14.16 2.08
CA LYS A 282 16.89 13.45 3.19
C LYS A 282 16.85 11.93 3.04
N THR A 283 16.34 11.42 1.92
CA THR A 283 16.16 9.98 1.68
C THR A 283 16.89 9.51 0.44
N ASN A 284 17.25 8.23 0.41
CA ASN A 284 17.86 7.57 -0.74
C ASN A 284 16.81 7.01 -1.71
N VAL A 285 16.02 7.89 -2.33
CA VAL A 285 15.07 7.52 -3.39
C VAL A 285 15.78 7.25 -4.71
N ALA A 286 15.30 6.25 -5.45
CA ALA A 286 15.74 5.96 -6.81
C ALA A 286 15.42 7.15 -7.71
N ARG A 287 16.45 7.83 -8.21
CA ARG A 287 16.28 8.92 -9.17
C ARG A 287 16.07 8.33 -10.56
N SER A 288 15.09 8.86 -11.29
CA SER A 288 14.98 8.60 -12.72
C SER A 288 16.28 9.05 -13.38
N ARG A 289 16.98 8.13 -14.05
CA ARG A 289 18.10 8.53 -14.92
C ARG A 289 17.49 9.38 -16.03
N SER A 290 17.79 10.67 -16.03
CA SER A 290 17.60 11.48 -17.23
C SER A 290 18.47 10.85 -18.30
N SER A 291 17.87 10.30 -19.35
CA SER A 291 18.56 10.02 -20.59
C SER A 291 19.06 11.37 -21.13
N SER A 292 20.32 11.69 -20.86
CA SER A 292 21.09 12.71 -21.54
C SER A 292 21.43 12.25 -22.95
#